data_AF-A0A6L8U8P9-F1
#
_entry.id   AF-A0A6L8U8P9-F1
#
_cell.length_a   1.000
_cell.length_b   1.000
_cell.length_c   1.000
_cell.angle_alpha   90.00
_cell.angle_beta   90.00
_cell.angle_gamma   90.00
#
_symmetry.space_group_name_H-M   'P 1'
#
loop_
_entity.id
_entity.type
_entity.pdbx_description
1 polymer ?
#
loop_
_entity_poly.entity_id
_entity_poly.type
_entity_poly.pdbx_seq_one_letter_code
_entity_poly.pdbx_strand_id
1 'polypeptide(L)'
;MRVVRKLFLLITVLGALVSGKEAQAQLFSPGCDWVGTTQYQYVAPELQDPIFIFFSWLDNPGLGNLRAQFSDSTHATYLWRKYDPAQRQFNIIQGQTDSLLINLERGGYRVEVTVGDSTEIYTAWVMIDDVEIDRLAVWNNNCERLTLALFSKPNNFYEVNSNYFTYYNYYTPIHAPLTVLGPRGYFGDY
;
A
#
# COMPACT_ATOMS: atom_id res chain seq x y z
N MET A 1 44.87 -23.52 5.42
CA MET A 1 43.44 -23.90 5.34
C MET A 1 42.56 -23.48 6.53
N ARG A 2 43.02 -23.54 7.80
CA ARG A 2 42.18 -23.16 8.97
C ARG A 2 41.76 -21.68 9.04
N VAL A 3 42.58 -20.75 8.53
CA VAL A 3 42.29 -19.30 8.55
C VAL A 3 41.25 -18.91 7.50
N VAL A 4 41.33 -19.47 6.29
CA VAL A 4 40.37 -19.23 5.19
C VAL A 4 38.96 -19.69 5.56
N ARG A 5 38.85 -20.80 6.31
CA ARG A 5 37.56 -21.34 6.78
C ARG A 5 36.90 -20.47 7.86
N LYS A 6 37.69 -19.77 8.68
CA LYS A 6 37.20 -18.80 9.67
C LYS A 6 36.80 -17.47 9.03
N LEU A 7 37.55 -17.03 8.01
CA LEU A 7 37.25 -15.82 7.24
C LEU A 7 35.94 -15.98 6.42
N PHE A 8 35.72 -17.16 5.83
CA PHE A 8 34.48 -17.47 5.12
C PHE A 8 33.25 -17.46 6.03
N LEU A 9 33.40 -17.98 7.25
CA LEU A 9 32.34 -18.00 8.28
C LEU A 9 32.01 -16.59 8.79
N LEU A 10 33.02 -15.72 8.95
CA LEU A 10 32.80 -14.33 9.37
C LEU A 10 32.05 -13.52 8.29
N ILE A 11 32.35 -13.76 7.01
CA ILE A 11 31.70 -13.09 5.87
C ILE A 11 30.25 -13.56 5.69
N THR A 12 29.95 -14.85 5.95
CA THR A 12 28.57 -15.35 5.92
C THR A 12 27.73 -14.86 7.10
N VAL A 13 28.32 -14.72 8.30
CA VAL A 13 27.65 -14.14 9.47
C VAL A 13 27.40 -12.63 9.30
N LEU A 14 28.35 -11.88 8.72
CA LEU A 14 28.14 -10.46 8.41
C LEU A 14 27.10 -10.23 7.31
N GLY A 15 27.01 -11.13 6.31
CA GLY A 15 25.99 -11.05 5.26
C GLY A 15 24.56 -11.31 5.75
N ALA A 16 24.39 -12.20 6.73
CA ALA A 16 23.09 -12.48 7.35
C ALA A 16 22.57 -11.32 8.22
N LEU A 17 23.47 -10.52 8.82
CA LEU A 17 23.11 -9.35 9.63
C LEU A 17 22.59 -8.15 8.81
N VAL A 18 22.80 -8.14 7.49
CA VAL A 18 22.37 -7.04 6.61
C VAL A 18 20.96 -7.27 6.02
N SER A 19 20.36 -8.43 6.24
CA SER A 19 19.06 -8.81 5.63
C SER A 19 17.83 -8.45 6.48
N GLY A 20 17.93 -7.42 7.32
CA GLY A 20 16.85 -6.97 8.20
C GLY A 20 16.43 -5.54 7.89
N LYS A 21 16.00 -5.27 6.66
CA LYS A 21 15.21 -4.07 6.34
C LYS A 21 13.92 -4.47 5.67
N GLU A 22 13.15 -5.32 6.32
CA GLU A 22 11.71 -5.13 6.19
C GLU A 22 11.42 -3.84 6.94
N ALA A 23 11.17 -2.78 6.19
CA ALA A 23 10.45 -1.65 6.73
C ALA A 23 9.18 -2.25 7.34
N GLN A 24 9.11 -2.27 8.66
CA GLN A 24 7.88 -2.64 9.37
C GLN A 24 6.88 -1.55 9.01
N ALA A 25 6.20 -1.67 7.86
CA ALA A 25 5.27 -0.64 7.41
C ALA A 25 4.11 -0.63 8.39
N GLN A 26 4.07 0.28 9.37
CA GLN A 26 3.18 0.19 10.53
C GLN A 26 1.68 0.37 10.20
N LEU A 27 1.40 0.69 8.93
CA LEU A 27 0.09 0.62 8.31
C LEU A 27 0.18 -0.31 7.09
N PHE A 28 -0.54 -1.42 7.15
CA PHE A 28 -0.59 -2.45 6.13
C PHE A 28 -1.98 -2.57 5.53
N SER A 29 -2.07 -3.25 4.40
CA SER A 29 -3.34 -3.47 3.70
C SER A 29 -3.53 -4.95 3.35
N PRO A 30 -4.02 -5.78 4.28
CA PRO A 30 -4.21 -7.20 4.03
C PRO A 30 -5.15 -7.42 2.83
N GLY A 31 -4.67 -8.21 1.86
CA GLY A 31 -5.45 -8.57 0.67
C GLY A 31 -5.47 -7.50 -0.43
N CYS A 32 -4.61 -6.47 -0.40
CA CYS A 32 -4.43 -5.61 -1.57
C CYS A 32 -3.71 -6.37 -2.70
N ASP A 33 -4.06 -6.05 -3.94
CA ASP A 33 -3.47 -6.63 -5.13
C ASP A 33 -2.18 -5.92 -5.54
N TRP A 34 -2.06 -4.63 -5.22
CA TRP A 34 -0.87 -3.85 -5.54
C TRP A 34 -0.56 -2.79 -4.48
N VAL A 35 0.74 -2.48 -4.34
CA VAL A 35 1.25 -1.48 -3.40
C VAL A 35 2.19 -0.52 -4.12
N GLY A 36 1.99 0.77 -3.88
CA GLY A 36 2.87 1.85 -4.32
C GLY A 36 3.06 2.90 -3.24
N THR A 37 3.67 4.01 -3.61
CA THR A 37 3.85 5.16 -2.72
C THR A 37 3.46 6.45 -3.42
N THR A 38 2.93 7.40 -2.64
CA THR A 38 2.65 8.75 -3.13
C THR A 38 3.92 9.47 -3.52
N GLN A 39 3.77 10.41 -4.46
CA GLN A 39 4.82 11.36 -4.81
C GLN A 39 4.31 12.77 -4.54
N TYR A 40 4.66 13.31 -3.37
CA TYR A 40 4.37 14.70 -3.02
C TYR A 40 5.43 15.61 -3.66
N GLN A 41 5.26 15.87 -4.95
CA GLN A 41 6.19 16.73 -5.69
C GLN A 41 6.30 18.13 -5.03
N TYR A 42 7.44 18.79 -5.27
CA TYR A 42 7.74 20.20 -4.96
C TYR A 42 7.87 20.64 -3.50
N VAL A 43 7.21 20.02 -2.52
CA VAL A 43 7.17 20.55 -1.14
C VAL A 43 7.71 19.56 -0.10
N ALA A 44 7.53 18.27 -0.31
CA ALA A 44 8.02 17.24 0.61
C ALA A 44 8.34 15.93 -0.14
N PRO A 45 9.31 15.95 -1.08
CA PRO A 45 9.62 14.79 -1.92
C PRO A 45 10.12 13.56 -1.13
N GLU A 46 10.61 13.77 0.08
CA GLU A 46 11.02 12.73 1.04
C GLU A 46 9.84 12.09 1.77
N LEU A 47 8.69 12.77 1.82
CA LEU A 47 7.49 12.22 2.43
C LEU A 47 6.76 11.36 1.40
N GLN A 48 6.40 10.16 1.83
CA GLN A 48 5.68 9.19 1.03
C GLN A 48 4.72 8.46 1.94
N ASP A 49 3.49 8.31 1.45
CA ASP A 49 2.48 7.46 2.08
C ASP A 49 2.22 6.25 1.18
N PRO A 50 1.95 5.07 1.75
CA PRO A 50 1.56 3.91 0.98
C PRO A 50 0.26 4.15 0.22
N ILE A 51 0.20 3.56 -0.96
CA ILE A 51 -0.98 3.47 -1.80
C ILE A 51 -1.30 1.99 -1.95
N PHE A 52 -2.50 1.60 -1.58
CA PHE A 52 -2.98 0.22 -1.65
C PHE A 52 -4.08 0.14 -2.67
N ILE A 53 -3.93 -0.74 -3.65
CA ILE A 53 -4.90 -0.92 -4.73
C ILE A 53 -5.54 -2.30 -4.59
N PHE A 54 -6.86 -2.31 -4.67
CA PHE A 54 -7.71 -3.50 -4.64
C PHE A 54 -8.40 -3.64 -5.97
N PHE A 55 -8.23 -4.78 -6.60
CA PHE A 55 -8.90 -5.13 -7.83
C PHE A 55 -10.34 -5.51 -7.51
N SER A 56 -11.24 -4.97 -8.32
CA SER A 56 -12.67 -5.16 -8.26
C SER A 56 -13.11 -5.74 -9.60
N TRP A 57 -14.11 -6.62 -9.55
CA TRP A 57 -14.82 -7.11 -10.72
C TRP A 57 -16.28 -7.36 -10.35
N LEU A 58 -17.16 -7.59 -11.33
CA LEU A 58 -18.61 -7.61 -11.15
C LEU A 58 -19.10 -8.49 -9.98
N ASP A 59 -18.49 -9.66 -9.80
CA ASP A 59 -18.88 -10.64 -8.77
C ASP A 59 -18.07 -10.54 -7.46
N ASN A 60 -17.08 -9.65 -7.40
CA ASN A 60 -16.27 -9.39 -6.21
C ASN A 60 -15.93 -7.89 -6.16
N PRO A 61 -16.79 -7.05 -5.56
CA PRO A 61 -16.47 -5.65 -5.39
C PRO A 61 -15.23 -5.55 -4.51
N GLY A 62 -14.13 -5.08 -5.09
CA GLY A 62 -12.88 -4.86 -4.37
C GLY A 62 -13.15 -3.88 -3.25
N LEU A 63 -13.05 -4.32 -2.00
CA LEU A 63 -13.21 -3.48 -0.84
C LEU A 63 -11.88 -3.41 -0.10
N GLY A 64 -11.46 -2.18 0.21
CA GLY A 64 -10.18 -1.97 0.85
C GLY A 64 -10.19 -2.37 2.32
N ASN A 65 -9.04 -2.77 2.82
CA ASN A 65 -8.83 -3.08 4.24
C ASN A 65 -7.49 -2.50 4.69
N LEU A 66 -7.46 -1.88 5.86
CA LEU A 66 -6.24 -1.35 6.47
C LEU A 66 -6.06 -1.95 7.86
N ARG A 67 -4.82 -2.28 8.20
CA ARG A 67 -4.42 -2.72 9.54
C ARG A 67 -3.29 -1.84 10.04
N ALA A 68 -3.48 -1.25 11.21
CA ALA A 68 -2.49 -0.43 11.89
C ALA A 68 -1.89 -1.16 13.10
N GLN A 69 -0.63 -0.89 13.38
CA GLN A 69 0.06 -1.36 14.58
C GLN A 69 1.01 -0.27 15.08
N PHE A 70 1.19 -0.18 16.39
CA PHE A 70 2.24 0.70 16.95
C PHE A 70 3.62 0.11 16.61
N SER A 71 4.64 0.95 16.44
CA SER A 71 5.93 0.55 15.87
C SER A 71 6.66 -0.54 16.66
N ASP A 72 6.43 -0.63 17.97
CA ASP A 72 7.01 -1.65 18.84
C ASP A 72 6.07 -2.85 19.11
N SER A 73 4.94 -2.93 18.37
CA SER A 73 3.90 -3.96 18.53
C SER A 73 3.13 -3.94 19.84
N THR A 74 3.32 -2.95 20.71
CA THR A 74 2.54 -2.79 21.94
C THR A 74 1.06 -2.61 21.63
N HIS A 75 0.21 -3.15 22.50
CA HIS A 75 -1.24 -2.95 22.40
C HIS A 75 -1.56 -1.45 22.50
N ALA A 76 -2.25 -0.94 21.47
CA ALA A 76 -2.52 0.47 21.30
C ALA A 76 -4.02 0.75 21.16
N THR A 77 -4.37 2.02 21.28
CA THR A 77 -5.69 2.54 20.89
C THR A 77 -5.59 3.19 19.51
N TYR A 78 -6.70 3.17 18.76
CA TYR A 78 -6.74 3.61 17.37
C TYR A 78 -7.83 4.65 17.15
N LEU A 79 -7.49 5.74 16.47
CA LEU A 79 -8.45 6.73 16.01
C LEU A 79 -8.32 6.94 14.50
N TRP A 80 -9.28 6.40 13.75
CA TRP A 80 -9.31 6.45 12.30
C TRP A 80 -9.98 7.71 11.76
N ARG A 81 -9.46 8.23 10.66
CA ARG A 81 -9.99 9.38 9.92
C ARG A 81 -9.96 9.12 8.42
N LYS A 82 -10.98 9.63 7.71
CA LYS A 82 -11.05 9.64 6.24
C LYS A 82 -10.82 11.07 5.73
N TYR A 83 -10.03 11.21 4.68
CA TYR A 83 -9.78 12.49 4.04
C TYR A 83 -11.04 12.97 3.29
N ASP A 84 -11.46 14.19 3.58
CA ASP A 84 -12.53 14.90 2.91
C ASP A 84 -11.90 15.97 1.99
N PRO A 85 -11.97 15.78 0.65
CA PRO A 85 -11.40 16.74 -0.29
C PRO A 85 -12.17 18.07 -0.37
N ALA A 86 -13.46 18.10 -0.02
CA ALA A 86 -14.24 19.33 -0.02
C ALA A 86 -13.85 20.23 1.15
N GLN A 87 -13.59 19.62 2.31
CA GLN A 87 -13.13 20.33 3.51
C GLN A 87 -11.61 20.43 3.63
N ARG A 88 -10.87 19.69 2.79
CA ARG A 88 -9.40 19.59 2.82
C ARG A 88 -8.86 19.17 4.18
N GLN A 89 -9.51 18.19 4.82
CA GLN A 89 -9.13 17.72 6.16
C GLN A 89 -9.45 16.24 6.36
N PHE A 90 -8.87 15.66 7.42
CA PHE A 90 -9.17 14.29 7.84
C PHE A 90 -10.27 14.29 8.91
N ASN A 91 -11.43 13.72 8.59
CA ASN A 91 -12.60 13.64 9.46
C ASN A 91 -12.65 12.29 10.19
N ILE A 92 -13.03 12.30 11.47
CA ILE A 92 -13.12 11.09 12.32
C ILE A 92 -14.14 10.11 11.75
N ILE A 93 -13.74 8.84 11.63
CA ILE A 93 -14.64 7.72 11.35
C ILE A 93 -15.25 7.29 12.67
N GLN A 94 -16.52 7.65 12.89
CA GLN A 94 -17.20 7.42 14.15
C GLN A 94 -17.35 5.92 14.46
N GLY A 95 -17.12 5.55 15.72
CA GLY A 95 -17.29 4.17 16.19
C GLY A 95 -16.18 3.19 15.82
N GLN A 96 -15.15 3.62 15.08
CA GLN A 96 -14.02 2.78 14.71
C GLN A 96 -12.85 2.92 15.69
N THR A 97 -12.62 1.90 16.51
CA THR A 97 -11.52 1.86 17.50
C THR A 97 -10.56 0.69 17.32
N ASP A 98 -10.86 -0.22 16.39
CA ASP A 98 -10.05 -1.40 16.15
C ASP A 98 -8.80 -1.10 15.30
N SER A 99 -7.77 -1.94 15.48
CA SER A 99 -6.57 -1.94 14.64
C SER A 99 -6.84 -2.24 13.16
N LEU A 100 -7.96 -2.93 12.87
CA LEU A 100 -8.37 -3.34 11.54
C LEU A 100 -9.58 -2.52 11.10
N LEU A 101 -9.46 -1.84 9.98
CA LEU A 101 -10.52 -1.09 9.32
C LEU A 101 -10.83 -1.76 7.98
N ILE A 102 -12.07 -2.21 7.79
CA ILE A 102 -12.50 -3.03 6.65
C ILE A 102 -13.57 -2.33 5.80
N ASN A 103 -13.86 -2.90 4.64
CA ASN A 103 -14.92 -2.44 3.74
C ASN A 103 -14.73 -0.99 3.27
N LEU A 104 -13.47 -0.62 3.00
CA LEU A 104 -13.09 0.73 2.65
C LEU A 104 -13.37 1.04 1.19
N GLU A 105 -13.93 2.23 0.99
CA GLU A 105 -14.02 2.87 -0.32
C GLU A 105 -12.68 3.51 -0.71
N ARG A 106 -12.63 4.05 -1.92
CA ARG A 106 -11.51 4.89 -2.37
C ARG A 106 -11.33 6.09 -1.45
N GLY A 107 -10.08 6.45 -1.16
CA GLY A 107 -9.75 7.68 -0.46
C GLY A 107 -8.49 7.61 0.40
N GLY A 108 -8.18 8.74 1.03
CA GLY A 108 -7.10 8.86 2.00
C GLY A 108 -7.59 8.49 3.39
N TYR A 109 -6.82 7.67 4.09
CA TYR A 109 -7.12 7.22 5.45
C TYR A 109 -5.93 7.53 6.35
N ARG A 110 -6.23 8.01 7.56
CA ARG A 110 -5.23 8.29 8.59
C ARG A 110 -5.63 7.60 9.88
N VAL A 111 -4.65 7.08 10.60
CA VAL A 111 -4.83 6.51 11.93
C VAL A 111 -3.84 7.16 12.89
N GLU A 112 -4.35 7.55 14.05
CA GLU A 112 -3.54 7.81 15.23
C GLU A 112 -3.50 6.54 16.06
N VAL A 113 -2.30 6.07 16.38
CA VAL A 113 -2.05 4.87 17.18
C VAL A 113 -1.37 5.31 18.47
N THR A 114 -2.04 5.10 19.61
CA THR A 114 -1.61 5.66 20.90
C THR A 114 -1.33 4.57 21.94
N VAL A 115 -0.17 4.65 22.58
CA VAL A 115 0.29 3.78 23.68
C VAL A 115 0.77 4.68 24.83
N GLY A 116 -0.01 4.77 25.91
CA GLY A 116 0.28 5.70 27.01
C GLY A 116 0.33 7.15 26.51
N ASP A 117 1.45 7.83 26.73
CA ASP A 117 1.69 9.21 26.29
C ASP A 117 2.29 9.30 24.86
N SER A 118 2.60 8.17 24.23
CA SER A 118 3.18 8.11 22.89
C SER A 118 2.10 7.97 21.84
N THR A 119 2.18 8.76 20.76
CA THR A 119 1.25 8.70 19.62
C THR A 119 2.02 8.67 18.31
N GLU A 120 1.65 7.74 17.43
CA GLU A 120 2.15 7.61 16.07
C GLU A 120 1.02 7.88 15.08
N ILE A 121 1.35 8.49 13.93
CA ILE A 121 0.36 8.86 12.91
C ILE A 121 0.77 8.23 11.59
N TYR A 122 -0.14 7.46 11.01
CA TYR A 122 0.07 6.81 9.72
C TYR A 122 -1.01 7.23 8.74
N THR A 123 -0.63 7.49 7.49
CA THR A 123 -1.57 7.81 6.41
C THR A 123 -1.38 6.82 5.26
N ALA A 124 -2.46 6.43 4.60
CA ALA A 124 -2.44 5.61 3.39
C ALA A 124 -3.54 6.07 2.43
N TRP A 125 -3.38 5.73 1.16
CA TRP A 125 -4.40 5.91 0.14
C TRP A 125 -4.93 4.56 -0.32
N VAL A 126 -6.23 4.35 -0.21
CA VAL A 126 -6.93 3.16 -0.69
C VAL A 126 -7.54 3.47 -2.04
N MET A 127 -7.28 2.61 -3.02
CA MET A 127 -7.86 2.69 -4.34
C MET A 127 -8.53 1.37 -4.68
N ILE A 128 -9.66 1.47 -5.38
CA ILE A 128 -10.42 0.34 -5.88
C ILE A 128 -10.40 0.44 -7.39
N ASP A 129 -9.87 -0.57 -8.07
CA ASP A 129 -9.71 -0.58 -9.52
C ASP A 129 -10.59 -1.65 -10.16
N ASP A 130 -11.35 -1.28 -11.20
CA ASP A 130 -12.18 -2.24 -11.93
C ASP A 130 -11.36 -2.86 -13.07
N VAL A 131 -10.93 -4.10 -12.87
CA VAL A 131 -10.10 -4.83 -13.81
C VAL A 131 -10.88 -5.97 -14.45
N GLU A 132 -10.62 -6.22 -15.72
CA GLU A 132 -11.11 -7.41 -16.40
C GLU A 132 -9.96 -8.39 -16.68
N ILE A 133 -10.30 -9.68 -16.75
CA ILE A 133 -9.36 -10.70 -17.21
C ILE A 133 -9.12 -10.45 -18.70
N ASP A 134 -7.87 -10.12 -19.06
CA ASP A 134 -7.47 -10.00 -20.46
C ASP A 134 -7.26 -11.39 -21.06
N ARG A 135 -6.43 -12.21 -20.42
CA ARG A 135 -6.13 -13.56 -20.87
C ARG A 135 -5.55 -14.44 -19.77
N LEU A 136 -5.66 -15.76 -19.98
CA LEU A 136 -4.94 -16.78 -19.22
C LEU A 136 -3.87 -17.38 -20.13
N ALA A 137 -2.61 -17.34 -19.72
CA ALA A 137 -1.52 -17.95 -20.46
C ALA A 137 -0.93 -19.13 -19.72
N VAL A 138 -0.52 -20.15 -20.47
CA VAL A 138 0.29 -21.25 -19.95
C VAL A 138 1.75 -20.79 -19.97
N TRP A 139 2.34 -20.59 -18.79
CA TRP A 139 3.73 -20.16 -18.67
C TRP A 139 4.70 -21.34 -18.66
N ASN A 140 4.36 -22.39 -17.90
CA ASN A 140 5.12 -23.63 -17.85
C ASN A 140 4.16 -24.79 -18.07
N ASN A 141 4.49 -25.69 -18.99
CA ASN A 141 3.76 -26.93 -19.17
C ASN A 141 4.74 -28.06 -19.45
N ASN A 142 5.07 -28.81 -18.40
CA ASN A 142 5.87 -30.01 -18.49
C ASN A 142 5.27 -31.11 -17.60
N CYS A 143 5.86 -32.30 -17.61
CA CYS A 143 5.35 -33.45 -16.86
C CYS A 143 5.37 -33.28 -15.33
N GLU A 144 6.03 -32.24 -14.81
CA GLU A 144 6.19 -31.99 -13.37
C GLU A 144 5.31 -30.84 -12.88
N ARG A 145 5.00 -29.86 -13.74
CA ARG A 145 4.19 -28.69 -13.38
C ARG A 145 3.48 -28.06 -14.57
N LEU A 146 2.29 -27.55 -14.26
CA LEU A 146 1.54 -26.60 -15.07
C LEU A 146 1.46 -25.28 -14.29
N THR A 147 1.96 -24.18 -14.88
CA THR A 147 1.81 -22.84 -14.32
C THR A 147 0.95 -22.00 -15.25
N LEU A 148 -0.14 -21.47 -14.72
CA LEU A 148 -1.01 -20.53 -15.41
C LEU A 148 -0.71 -19.12 -14.91
N ALA A 149 -0.57 -18.19 -15.84
CA ALA A 149 -0.44 -16.77 -15.57
C ALA A 149 -1.73 -16.07 -16.01
N LEU A 150 -2.40 -15.43 -15.06
CA LEU A 150 -3.54 -14.57 -15.33
C LEU A 150 -3.02 -13.17 -15.65
N PHE A 151 -3.46 -12.61 -16.78
CA PHE A 151 -3.21 -11.23 -17.15
C PHE A 151 -4.52 -10.47 -17.03
N SER A 152 -4.52 -9.42 -16.24
CA SER A 152 -5.62 -8.46 -16.15
C SER A 152 -5.26 -7.18 -16.91
N LYS A 153 -6.28 -6.44 -17.30
CA LYS A 153 -6.16 -5.08 -17.83
C LYS A 153 -7.24 -4.20 -17.20
N PRO A 154 -7.09 -2.86 -17.23
CA PRO A 154 -8.22 -2.01 -16.88
C PRO A 154 -9.42 -2.37 -17.76
N ASN A 155 -10.61 -2.39 -17.18
CA ASN A 155 -11.83 -2.45 -17.97
C ASN A 155 -11.82 -1.32 -19.03
N ASN A 156 -12.26 -1.58 -20.28
CA ASN A 156 -12.22 -0.58 -21.36
C ASN A 156 -13.07 0.68 -21.08
N PHE A 157 -13.93 0.66 -20.07
CA PHE A 157 -14.65 1.84 -19.55
C PHE A 157 -13.92 2.56 -18.41
N TYR A 158 -12.74 2.06 -18.02
CA TYR A 158 -12.03 2.40 -16.79
C TYR A 158 -10.61 2.91 -17.06
N GLU A 159 -10.45 4.24 -17.09
CA GLU A 159 -9.14 4.88 -17.14
C GLU A 159 -8.67 5.25 -15.72
N VAL A 160 -7.81 4.40 -15.15
CA VAL A 160 -7.22 4.59 -13.80
C VAL A 160 -6.61 5.99 -13.66
N ASN A 161 -5.90 6.46 -14.69
CA ASN A 161 -5.12 7.70 -14.66
C ASN A 161 -5.94 8.98 -14.89
N SER A 162 -7.18 8.91 -15.39
CA SER A 162 -7.92 10.12 -15.80
C SER A 162 -9.01 10.55 -14.83
N ASN A 163 -9.59 9.64 -14.02
CA ASN A 163 -10.76 10.01 -13.19
C ASN A 163 -10.83 9.42 -11.77
N TYR A 164 -10.13 8.33 -11.43
CA TYR A 164 -10.36 7.63 -10.15
C TYR A 164 -9.14 7.47 -9.26
N PHE A 165 -7.93 7.59 -9.82
CA PHE A 165 -6.72 7.67 -9.02
C PHE A 165 -6.44 9.12 -8.66
N THR A 166 -6.95 9.58 -7.52
CA THR A 166 -6.62 10.91 -6.99
C THR A 166 -6.23 10.79 -5.53
N TYR A 167 -4.99 11.16 -5.24
CA TYR A 167 -4.55 11.46 -3.88
C TYR A 167 -4.27 12.95 -3.75
N TYR A 168 -4.16 13.45 -2.52
CA TYR A 168 -4.04 14.88 -2.26
C TYR A 168 -2.76 15.18 -1.50
N ASN A 169 -2.03 16.21 -1.93
CA ASN A 169 -0.86 16.68 -1.19
C ASN A 169 -1.29 17.54 0.02
N TYR A 170 -1.67 16.86 1.10
CA TYR A 170 -2.13 17.48 2.34
C TYR A 170 -1.03 18.13 3.19
N TYR A 171 0.23 18.10 2.73
CA TYR A 171 1.33 18.85 3.33
C TYR A 171 1.37 20.31 2.84
N THR A 172 0.54 20.66 1.86
CA THR A 172 0.43 22.02 1.33
C THR A 172 -0.92 22.64 1.73
N PRO A 173 -1.06 23.95 1.92
CA PRO A 173 -2.34 24.58 2.26
C PRO A 173 -3.43 24.42 1.19
N ILE A 174 -3.03 24.13 -0.05
CA ILE A 174 -3.95 24.02 -1.19
C ILE A 174 -4.55 22.62 -1.29
N HIS A 175 -3.84 21.59 -0.78
CA HIS A 175 -4.19 20.18 -0.97
C HIS A 175 -4.46 19.89 -2.45
N ALA A 176 -3.48 20.16 -3.32
CA ALA A 176 -3.66 19.94 -4.74
C ALA A 176 -3.90 18.43 -5.03
N PRO A 177 -4.85 18.09 -5.92
CA PRO A 177 -5.03 16.72 -6.37
C PRO A 177 -3.84 16.26 -7.22
N LEU A 178 -3.45 15.01 -7.05
CA LEU A 178 -2.37 14.35 -7.77
C LEU A 178 -2.94 13.06 -8.37
N THR A 179 -2.82 12.93 -9.69
CA THR A 179 -3.44 11.85 -10.48
C THR A 179 -2.43 10.89 -11.11
N VAL A 180 -1.19 10.91 -10.63
CA VAL A 180 -0.09 10.15 -11.23
C VAL A 180 0.43 9.11 -10.24
N LEU A 181 0.43 7.84 -10.64
CA LEU A 181 1.07 6.72 -9.93
C LEU A 181 2.59 6.74 -10.07
N GLY A 182 3.25 7.89 -9.84
CA GLY A 182 4.69 8.04 -10.04
C GLY A 182 5.21 7.54 -11.40
N PRO A 183 6.51 7.24 -11.54
CA PRO A 183 7.12 6.80 -12.80
C PRO A 183 6.93 5.30 -13.10
N ARG A 184 6.53 4.50 -12.12
CA ARG A 184 6.17 3.09 -12.32
C ARG A 184 4.67 3.04 -12.54
N GLY A 185 4.27 3.21 -13.79
CA GLY A 185 2.87 3.05 -14.17
C GLY A 185 2.32 1.74 -13.63
N TYR A 186 1.06 1.75 -13.24
CA TYR A 186 0.31 0.62 -12.70
C TYR A 186 0.30 -0.64 -13.60
N PHE A 187 0.47 -0.44 -14.92
CA PHE A 187 0.73 -1.47 -15.94
C PHE A 187 2.05 -1.24 -16.70
N GLY A 188 2.89 -0.34 -16.21
CA GLY A 188 4.20 -0.08 -16.79
C GLY A 188 5.13 -1.22 -16.40
N ASP A 189 5.62 -1.94 -17.40
CA ASP A 189 6.60 -3.04 -17.32
C ASP A 189 6.03 -4.47 -17.37
N TYR A 190 5.12 -4.74 -18.31
CA TYR A 190 4.98 -6.07 -18.93
C TYR A 190 5.01 -5.98 -20.46
#